data_AF-A0A1D2WDD8-F1
#
_entry.id   AF-A0A1D2WDD8-F1
#
_cell.length_a   1.000
_cell.length_b   1.000
_cell.length_c   1.000
_cell.angle_alpha   90.00
_cell.angle_beta   90.00
_cell.angle_gamma   90.00
#
_symmetry.space_group_name_H-M   'P 1'
#
loop_
_entity.id
_entity.type
_entity.pdbx_description
1 polymer ?
#
loop_
_entity_poly.entity_id
_entity_poly.type
_entity_poly.pdbx_seq_one_letter_code
_entity_poly.pdbx_strand_id
1 'polypeptide(L)'
;MSCYIYWDKILKISQTLSKFNDFESKKLPLDKILHLLGEIEEIAHDKNIGFDDAKHILSDKKMGPALDVIREFYIDVAERLEVEKAQDILQSHDPWKTLESFYFFDRYQKLIQNEHGLIPFVPDEKIVFIGGGPLPLTLIMLHKFYGIHGISIEIIPEIAALSKEIIKKLRLDQHIDVVVGDETQLNNLDYDVVMVAALAEPKERVFENVKKQIDPSIPVIYRTYMGMRAILYAPVTEDVLRGFKIENMALPTGKVNNTSVLIKKEV
;
A
#
# COMPACT_ATOMS: atom_id res chain seq x y z
N MET A 1 2.58 21.27 21.12
CA MET A 1 3.75 20.42 21.43
C MET A 1 4.90 20.91 20.58
N SER A 2 6.12 21.02 21.11
CA SER A 2 7.25 21.59 20.37
C SER A 2 7.67 20.63 19.25
N CYS A 3 7.63 21.05 17.97
CA CYS A 3 8.01 20.25 16.79
C CYS A 3 9.38 19.57 16.94
N TYR A 4 10.27 20.19 17.71
CA TYR A 4 11.61 19.71 18.06
C TYR A 4 11.64 18.29 18.64
N ILE A 5 10.64 17.88 19.43
CA ILE A 5 10.60 16.52 20.02
C ILE A 5 10.51 15.46 18.91
N TYR A 6 9.79 15.74 17.83
CA TYR A 6 9.67 14.82 16.70
C TYR A 6 10.93 14.79 15.84
N TRP A 7 11.56 15.93 15.61
CA TRP A 7 12.82 15.96 14.86
C TRP A 7 13.91 15.12 15.52
N ASP A 8 14.11 15.26 16.83
CA ASP A 8 15.11 14.46 17.54
C ASP A 8 14.80 12.95 17.49
N LYS A 9 13.53 12.57 17.62
CA LYS A 9 13.09 11.16 17.50
C LYS A 9 13.34 10.63 16.09
N ILE A 10 12.89 11.35 15.05
CA ILE A 10 13.05 10.96 13.64
C ILE A 10 14.53 10.82 13.28
N LEU A 11 15.36 11.79 13.67
CA LEU A 11 16.81 11.75 13.41
C LEU A 11 17.48 10.57 14.13
N LYS A 12 17.10 10.28 15.38
CA LYS A 12 17.65 9.14 16.13
C LYS A 12 17.27 7.79 15.50
N ILE A 13 16.02 7.65 15.05
CA ILE A 13 15.56 6.45 14.34
C ILE A 13 16.35 6.32 13.04
N SER A 14 16.40 7.36 12.22
CA SER A 14 17.17 7.36 10.96
C SER A 14 18.64 6.99 11.19
N GLN A 15 19.33 7.58 12.17
CA GLN A 15 20.71 7.22 12.52
C GLN A 15 20.88 5.75 12.94
N THR A 16 19.85 5.17 13.56
CA THR A 16 19.84 3.76 13.93
C THR A 16 19.66 2.88 12.69
N LEU A 17 18.76 3.27 11.79
CA LEU A 17 18.52 2.60 10.51
C LEU A 17 19.74 2.66 9.59
N SER A 18 20.40 3.81 9.46
CA SER A 18 21.59 3.97 8.61
C SER A 18 22.80 3.14 9.04
N LYS A 19 22.80 2.57 10.26
CA LYS A 19 23.83 1.60 10.67
C LYS A 19 23.63 0.23 10.02
N PHE A 20 22.41 -0.06 9.57
CA PHE A 20 22.07 -1.22 8.78
C PHE A 20 22.06 -0.76 7.32
N ASN A 21 23.21 -0.86 6.63
CA ASN A 21 23.25 -0.59 5.19
C ASN A 21 22.19 -1.45 4.47
N ASP A 22 21.77 -1.08 3.24
CA ASP A 22 20.73 -1.79 2.46
C ASP A 22 20.90 -3.32 2.39
N PHE A 23 22.13 -3.83 2.50
CA PHE A 23 22.43 -5.27 2.52
C PHE A 23 22.19 -5.98 3.86
N GLU A 24 22.05 -5.25 4.98
CA GLU A 24 21.84 -5.80 6.31
C GLU A 24 20.36 -5.78 6.74
N SER A 25 19.53 -4.85 6.26
CA SER A 25 18.10 -4.76 6.62
C SER A 25 17.37 -6.09 6.31
N LYS A 26 17.60 -6.66 5.13
CA LYS A 26 17.06 -7.97 4.70
C LYS A 26 17.61 -9.17 5.51
N LYS A 27 18.68 -8.98 6.29
CA LYS A 27 19.27 -9.99 7.17
C LYS A 27 18.95 -9.79 8.65
N LEU A 28 18.34 -8.67 9.03
CA LEU A 28 17.99 -8.43 10.42
C LEU A 28 17.00 -9.50 10.92
N PRO A 29 17.13 -9.94 12.19
CA PRO A 29 16.09 -10.75 12.83
C PRO A 29 14.72 -10.06 12.77
N LEU A 30 13.67 -10.83 12.53
CA LEU A 30 12.31 -10.32 12.34
C LEU A 30 11.81 -9.53 13.56
N ASP A 31 12.12 -9.98 14.78
CA ASP A 31 11.78 -9.30 16.04
C ASP A 31 12.39 -7.89 16.11
N LYS A 32 13.63 -7.73 15.66
CA LYS A 32 14.31 -6.43 15.63
C LYS A 32 13.72 -5.50 14.58
N ILE A 33 13.34 -6.03 13.41
CA ILE A 33 12.62 -5.26 12.39
C ILE A 33 11.28 -4.77 12.91
N LEU A 34 10.49 -5.65 13.53
CA LEU A 34 9.18 -5.31 14.06
C LEU A 34 9.27 -4.28 15.20
N HIS A 35 10.33 -4.34 16.01
CA HIS A 35 10.61 -3.32 17.03
C HIS A 35 10.85 -1.94 16.41
N LEU A 36 11.75 -1.84 15.42
CA LEU A 36 12.06 -0.59 14.73
C LEU A 36 10.85 -0.03 13.97
N LEU A 37 10.10 -0.91 13.29
CA LEU A 37 8.83 -0.54 12.67
C LEU A 37 7.85 0.02 13.70
N GLY A 38 7.75 -0.60 14.88
CA GLY A 38 6.91 -0.13 15.98
C GLY A 38 7.26 1.29 16.45
N GLU A 39 8.55 1.64 16.55
CA GLU A 39 8.98 3.00 16.92
C GLU A 39 8.55 4.04 15.87
N ILE A 40 8.64 3.70 14.58
CA ILE A 40 8.18 4.58 13.48
C ILE A 40 6.66 4.70 13.51
N GLU A 41 5.95 3.59 13.74
CA GLU A 41 4.49 3.55 13.79
C GLU A 41 3.92 4.33 14.99
N GLU A 42 4.63 4.37 16.13
CA GLU A 42 4.27 5.23 17.26
C GLU A 42 4.20 6.70 16.85
N ILE A 43 5.18 7.17 16.07
CA ILE A 43 5.18 8.53 15.52
C ILE A 43 4.06 8.69 14.50
N ALA A 44 3.94 7.76 13.54
CA ALA A 44 2.94 7.82 12.47
C ALA A 44 1.50 7.84 13.01
N HIS A 45 1.25 7.19 14.14
CA HIS A 45 -0.09 7.03 14.73
C HIS A 45 -0.39 8.06 15.83
N ASP A 46 0.49 9.02 16.09
CA ASP A 46 0.22 10.07 17.08
C ASP A 46 -0.96 10.94 16.63
N LYS A 47 -2.03 10.90 17.43
CA LYS A 47 -3.30 11.59 17.16
C LYS A 47 -3.31 13.04 17.63
N ASN A 48 -2.28 13.47 18.36
CA ASN A 48 -2.19 14.82 18.91
C ASN A 48 -1.58 15.83 17.92
N ILE A 49 -1.18 15.37 16.73
CA ILE A 49 -0.56 16.20 15.70
C ILE A 49 -1.56 16.43 14.57
N GLY A 50 -1.89 17.69 14.30
CA GLY A 50 -2.70 18.08 13.15
C GLY A 50 -1.97 17.89 11.83
N PHE A 51 -2.69 17.93 10.70
CA PHE A 51 -2.08 17.71 9.38
C PHE A 51 -1.09 18.82 9.00
N ASP A 52 -1.37 20.07 9.37
CA ASP A 52 -0.46 21.20 9.13
C ASP A 52 0.83 21.08 9.95
N ASP A 53 0.72 20.69 11.22
CA ASP A 53 1.89 20.44 12.08
C ASP A 53 2.72 19.27 11.54
N ALA A 54 2.07 18.19 11.10
CA ALA A 54 2.76 17.06 10.49
C ALA A 54 3.49 17.47 9.21
N LYS A 55 2.84 18.27 8.35
CA LYS A 55 3.48 18.84 7.16
C LYS A 55 4.67 19.71 7.54
N HIS A 56 4.54 20.57 8.55
CA HIS A 56 5.63 21.42 9.04
C HIS A 56 6.82 20.61 9.56
N ILE A 57 6.57 19.55 10.34
CA ILE A 57 7.61 18.65 10.87
C ILE A 57 8.32 17.91 9.73
N LEU A 58 7.57 17.28 8.84
CA LEU A 58 8.11 16.36 7.83
C LEU A 58 8.67 17.07 6.58
N SER A 59 8.22 18.30 6.28
CA SER A 59 8.72 19.07 5.11
C SER A 59 9.95 19.93 5.43
N ASP A 60 10.44 19.91 6.67
CA ASP A 60 11.67 20.62 7.04
C ASP A 60 12.86 20.05 6.26
N LYS A 61 13.69 20.93 5.69
CA LYS A 61 14.83 20.54 4.84
C LYS A 61 15.81 19.60 5.55
N LYS A 62 15.94 19.69 6.88
CA LYS A 62 16.82 18.82 7.67
C LYS A 62 16.28 17.39 7.79
N MET A 63 14.98 17.19 7.59
CA MET A 63 14.35 15.87 7.70
C MET A 63 14.45 15.05 6.42
N GLY A 64 14.66 15.66 5.25
CA GLY A 64 14.71 14.97 3.95
C GLY A 64 15.53 13.67 3.98
N PRO A 65 16.85 13.72 4.26
CA PRO A 65 17.68 12.53 4.32
C PRO A 65 17.22 11.49 5.35
N ALA A 66 16.67 11.94 6.48
CA ALA A 66 16.18 11.04 7.51
C ALA A 66 14.90 10.32 7.10
N LEU A 67 14.00 11.02 6.39
CA LEU A 67 12.78 10.46 5.85
C LEU A 67 13.07 9.48 4.72
N ASP A 68 14.06 9.75 3.86
CA ASP A 68 14.43 8.83 2.79
C ASP A 68 14.83 7.47 3.38
N VAL A 69 15.72 7.46 4.38
CA VAL A 69 16.14 6.23 5.09
C VAL A 69 14.96 5.51 5.75
N ILE A 70 14.05 6.25 6.41
CA ILE A 70 12.89 5.65 7.08
C ILE A 70 11.92 5.03 6.06
N ARG A 71 11.71 5.70 4.92
CA ARG A 71 10.80 5.24 3.87
C ARG A 71 11.37 4.03 3.14
N GLU A 72 12.66 4.03 2.82
CA GLU A 72 13.35 2.87 2.25
C GLU A 72 13.24 1.67 3.19
N PHE A 73 13.52 1.85 4.48
CA PHE A 73 13.32 0.81 5.50
C PHE A 73 11.87 0.30 5.52
N TYR A 74 10.88 1.19 5.48
CA TYR A 74 9.47 0.79 5.50
C TYR A 74 9.10 -0.06 4.27
N ILE A 75 9.57 0.30 3.07
CA ILE A 75 9.36 -0.48 1.85
C ILE A 75 9.98 -1.87 1.98
N ASP A 76 11.25 -1.94 2.37
CA ASP A 76 11.99 -3.20 2.54
C ASP A 76 11.28 -4.14 3.52
N VAL A 77 10.80 -3.59 4.64
CA VAL A 77 10.10 -4.36 5.66
C VAL A 77 8.74 -4.83 5.16
N ALA A 78 7.98 -3.96 4.48
CA ALA A 78 6.69 -4.34 3.90
C ALA A 78 6.85 -5.48 2.88
N GLU A 79 7.80 -5.34 1.93
CA GLU A 79 8.11 -6.36 0.93
C GLU A 79 8.52 -7.68 1.61
N ARG A 80 9.45 -7.62 2.56
CA ARG A 80 9.94 -8.81 3.26
C ARG A 80 8.83 -9.54 4.00
N LEU A 81 7.98 -8.82 4.73
CA LEU A 81 6.86 -9.41 5.46
C LEU A 81 5.88 -10.11 4.52
N GLU A 82 5.58 -9.52 3.36
CA GLU A 82 4.72 -10.14 2.36
C GLU A 82 5.35 -11.40 1.74
N VAL A 83 6.65 -11.36 1.41
CA VAL A 83 7.38 -12.53 0.87
C VAL A 83 7.45 -13.68 1.89
N GLU A 84 7.86 -13.40 3.13
CA GLU A 84 7.93 -14.42 4.19
C GLU A 84 6.53 -15.02 4.43
N LYS A 85 5.48 -14.18 4.47
CA LYS A 85 4.10 -14.67 4.63
C LYS A 85 3.64 -15.50 3.44
N ALA A 86 3.97 -15.11 2.21
CA ALA A 86 3.65 -15.89 1.02
C ALA A 86 4.29 -17.28 1.11
N GLN A 87 5.58 -17.36 1.49
CA GLN A 87 6.27 -18.63 1.68
C GLN A 87 5.61 -19.50 2.76
N ASP A 88 5.24 -18.91 3.91
CA ASP A 88 4.50 -19.62 4.97
C ASP A 88 3.19 -20.21 4.45
N ILE A 89 2.43 -19.45 3.65
CA ILE A 89 1.14 -19.87 3.09
C ILE A 89 1.32 -21.06 2.16
N LEU A 90 2.33 -21.03 1.29
CA LEU A 90 2.61 -22.12 0.35
C LEU A 90 2.95 -23.43 1.08
N GLN A 91 3.68 -23.33 2.19
CA GLN A 91 4.09 -24.48 3.02
C GLN A 91 2.99 -24.94 3.99
N SER A 92 1.98 -24.11 4.26
CA SER A 92 0.94 -24.40 5.24
C SER A 92 -0.04 -25.49 4.80
N HIS A 93 -0.52 -26.27 5.77
CA HIS A 93 -1.68 -27.16 5.63
C HIS A 93 -3.01 -26.40 5.69
N ASP A 94 -3.03 -25.25 6.38
CA ASP A 94 -4.19 -24.35 6.50
C ASP A 94 -3.78 -22.95 6.03
N PRO A 95 -3.78 -22.72 4.70
CA PRO A 95 -3.24 -21.49 4.12
C PRO A 95 -4.04 -20.24 4.53
N TRP A 96 -5.34 -20.38 4.78
CA TRP A 96 -6.19 -19.27 5.22
C TRP A 96 -5.86 -18.84 6.65
N LYS A 97 -5.72 -19.79 7.58
CA LYS A 97 -5.29 -19.47 8.94
C LYS A 97 -3.90 -18.84 8.97
N THR A 98 -2.99 -19.31 8.12
CA THR A 98 -1.66 -18.70 7.98
C THR A 98 -1.75 -17.28 7.44
N LEU A 99 -2.58 -17.01 6.43
CA LEU A 99 -2.83 -15.67 5.91
C LEU A 99 -3.38 -14.72 6.99
N GLU A 100 -4.35 -15.18 7.79
CA GLU A 100 -5.00 -14.41 8.86
C GLU A 100 -4.02 -14.00 9.98
N SER A 101 -2.89 -14.70 10.12
CA SER A 101 -1.81 -14.35 11.05
C SER A 101 -0.83 -13.28 10.52
N PHE A 102 -1.05 -12.75 9.32
CA PHE A 102 -0.19 -11.71 8.76
C PHE A 102 -0.22 -10.44 9.62
N TYR A 103 0.96 -9.84 9.84
CA TYR A 103 1.13 -8.70 10.75
C TYR A 103 0.19 -7.52 10.44
N PHE A 104 -0.14 -7.30 9.17
CA PHE A 104 -1.03 -6.22 8.75
C PHE A 104 -2.48 -6.66 8.47
N PHE A 105 -2.86 -7.92 8.71
CA PHE A 105 -4.17 -8.47 8.30
C PHE A 105 -5.36 -7.61 8.77
N ASP A 106 -5.45 -7.33 10.08
CA ASP A 106 -6.52 -6.51 10.66
C ASP A 106 -6.55 -5.08 10.10
N ARG A 107 -5.39 -4.56 9.68
CA ARG A 107 -5.28 -3.23 9.08
C ARG A 107 -5.85 -3.24 7.67
N TYR A 108 -5.56 -4.27 6.89
CA TYR A 108 -6.15 -4.44 5.56
C TYR A 108 -7.66 -4.64 5.62
N GLN A 109 -8.17 -5.38 6.63
CA GLN A 109 -9.61 -5.54 6.80
C GLN A 109 -10.31 -4.18 7.00
N LYS A 110 -9.77 -3.33 7.88
CA LYS A 110 -10.30 -1.98 8.11
C LYS A 110 -10.12 -1.08 6.89
N LEU A 111 -8.98 -1.18 6.21
CA LEU A 111 -8.71 -0.40 4.99
C LEU A 111 -9.73 -0.71 3.90
N ILE A 112 -10.01 -2.00 3.66
CA ILE A 112 -10.97 -2.45 2.66
C ILE A 112 -12.41 -2.08 3.04
N GLN A 113 -12.75 -2.09 4.33
CA GLN A 113 -14.04 -1.56 4.82
C GLN A 113 -14.18 -0.05 4.55
N ASN A 114 -13.11 0.72 4.77
CA ASN A 114 -13.10 2.15 4.44
C ASN A 114 -13.26 2.37 2.93
N GLU A 115 -12.60 1.57 2.10
CA GLU A 115 -12.68 1.64 0.63
C GLU A 115 -14.09 1.30 0.13
N HIS A 116 -14.74 0.28 0.72
CA HIS A 116 -16.15 -0.02 0.46
C HIS A 116 -17.09 1.13 0.86
N GLY A 117 -16.72 1.93 1.87
CA GLY A 117 -17.44 3.14 2.25
C GLY A 117 -17.28 4.31 1.27
N LEU A 118 -16.23 4.31 0.44
CA LEU A 118 -16.04 5.31 -0.62
C LEU A 118 -16.88 4.98 -1.86
N ILE A 119 -16.86 3.70 -2.24
CA ILE A 119 -17.67 3.14 -3.31
C ILE A 119 -18.07 1.71 -2.90
N PRO A 120 -19.37 1.40 -2.79
CA PRO A 120 -19.80 0.07 -2.38
C PRO A 120 -19.37 -0.99 -3.41
N PHE A 121 -18.46 -1.87 -3.00
CA PHE A 121 -18.14 -3.08 -3.76
C PHE A 121 -19.32 -4.03 -3.77
N VAL A 122 -19.66 -4.53 -4.96
CA VAL A 122 -20.76 -5.48 -5.15
C VAL A 122 -20.26 -6.82 -5.66
N PRO A 123 -20.99 -7.93 -5.41
CA PRO A 123 -20.62 -9.24 -5.94
C PRO A 123 -20.48 -9.21 -7.47
N ASP A 124 -19.53 -10.00 -7.96
CA ASP A 124 -19.20 -10.14 -9.38
C ASP A 124 -18.58 -8.90 -10.07
N GLU A 125 -18.41 -7.79 -9.36
CA GLU A 125 -17.70 -6.60 -9.85
C GLU A 125 -16.22 -6.92 -10.15
N LYS A 126 -15.70 -6.37 -11.25
CA LYS A 126 -14.33 -6.60 -11.72
C LYS A 126 -13.41 -5.48 -11.29
N ILE A 127 -12.40 -5.81 -10.50
CA ILE A 127 -11.41 -4.84 -9.99
C ILE A 127 -10.05 -5.14 -10.58
N VAL A 128 -9.41 -4.14 -11.19
CA VAL A 128 -7.97 -4.20 -11.49
C VAL A 128 -7.19 -3.51 -10.37
N PHE A 129 -6.21 -4.20 -9.81
CA PHE A 129 -5.33 -3.68 -8.76
C PHE A 129 -3.89 -3.56 -9.28
N ILE A 130 -3.37 -2.34 -9.37
CA ILE A 130 -2.01 -2.04 -9.84
C ILE A 130 -1.03 -2.10 -8.67
N GLY A 131 -0.03 -2.97 -8.77
CA GLY A 131 1.00 -3.19 -7.75
C GLY A 131 0.56 -4.20 -6.69
N GLY A 132 0.21 -5.42 -7.11
CA GLY A 132 -0.30 -6.45 -6.22
C GLY A 132 0.73 -7.10 -5.30
N GLY A 133 2.02 -7.07 -5.65
CA GLY A 133 3.09 -7.63 -4.83
C GLY A 133 3.06 -9.16 -4.71
N PRO A 134 3.95 -9.73 -3.88
CA PRO A 134 4.08 -11.17 -3.68
C PRO A 134 2.88 -11.78 -2.94
N LEU A 135 2.16 -10.96 -2.17
CA LEU A 135 0.94 -11.33 -1.48
C LEU A 135 -0.19 -10.39 -1.92
N PRO A 136 -1.03 -10.75 -2.91
CA PRO A 136 -2.09 -9.89 -3.47
C PRO A 136 -3.30 -9.77 -2.49
N LEU A 137 -3.02 -9.35 -1.26
CA LEU A 137 -3.90 -9.42 -0.10
C LEU A 137 -5.18 -8.59 -0.31
N THR A 138 -5.07 -7.45 -0.99
CA THR A 138 -6.23 -6.60 -1.27
C THR A 138 -7.30 -7.35 -2.06
N LEU A 139 -6.94 -7.97 -3.19
CA LEU A 139 -7.89 -8.70 -4.01
C LEU A 139 -8.41 -9.96 -3.30
N ILE A 140 -7.53 -10.68 -2.59
CA ILE A 140 -7.92 -11.84 -1.77
C ILE A 140 -9.01 -11.46 -0.77
N MET A 141 -8.83 -10.34 -0.05
CA MET A 141 -9.77 -9.90 0.97
C MET A 141 -11.04 -9.28 0.38
N LEU A 142 -10.94 -8.52 -0.71
CA LEU A 142 -12.12 -8.02 -1.41
C LEU A 142 -12.99 -9.17 -1.93
N HIS A 143 -12.39 -10.22 -2.48
CA HIS A 143 -13.13 -11.42 -2.87
C HIS A 143 -13.77 -12.10 -1.66
N LYS A 144 -12.99 -12.31 -0.58
CA LYS A 144 -13.49 -12.94 0.67
C LYS A 144 -14.68 -12.21 1.28
N PHE A 145 -14.70 -10.87 1.26
CA PHE A 145 -15.72 -10.08 1.95
C PHE A 145 -16.87 -9.62 1.04
N TYR A 146 -16.62 -9.41 -0.25
CA TYR A 146 -17.59 -8.81 -1.17
C TYR A 146 -17.83 -9.61 -2.45
N GLY A 147 -17.10 -10.71 -2.69
CA GLY A 147 -17.32 -11.58 -3.84
C GLY A 147 -16.93 -10.96 -5.18
N ILE A 148 -15.96 -10.03 -5.19
CA ILE A 148 -15.46 -9.42 -6.43
C ILE A 148 -14.63 -10.43 -7.25
N HIS A 149 -14.43 -10.14 -8.53
CA HIS A 149 -13.38 -10.74 -9.36
C HIS A 149 -12.24 -9.74 -9.53
N GLY A 150 -11.01 -10.24 -9.52
CA GLY A 150 -9.82 -9.40 -9.44
C GLY A 150 -8.80 -9.70 -10.52
N ILE A 151 -8.12 -8.66 -11.00
CA ILE A 151 -6.89 -8.82 -11.77
C ILE A 151 -5.79 -8.01 -11.10
N SER A 152 -4.77 -8.70 -10.60
CA SER A 152 -3.58 -8.08 -10.04
C SER A 152 -2.59 -7.78 -11.17
N ILE A 153 -2.16 -6.53 -11.32
CA ILE A 153 -1.04 -6.18 -12.20
C ILE A 153 0.22 -6.11 -11.34
N GLU A 154 1.25 -6.87 -11.72
CA GLU A 154 2.55 -6.89 -11.05
C GLU A 154 3.67 -6.79 -12.09
N ILE A 155 4.59 -5.84 -11.88
CA ILE A 155 5.63 -5.49 -12.86
C ILE A 155 6.81 -6.47 -12.83
N ILE A 156 7.09 -7.07 -11.68
CA ILE A 156 8.21 -8.00 -11.51
C ILE A 156 7.73 -9.43 -11.79
N PRO A 157 8.20 -10.10 -12.87
CA PRO A 157 7.69 -11.42 -13.26
C PRO A 157 7.78 -12.49 -12.17
N GLU A 158 8.86 -12.49 -11.39
CA GLU A 158 9.09 -13.47 -10.31
C GLU A 158 8.11 -13.26 -9.14
N ILE A 159 7.80 -12.00 -8.83
CA ILE A 159 6.82 -11.64 -7.79
C ILE A 159 5.41 -11.97 -8.26
N ALA A 160 5.10 -11.70 -9.53
CA ALA A 160 3.83 -12.09 -10.13
C ALA A 160 3.63 -13.61 -10.13
N ALA A 161 4.69 -14.39 -10.40
CA ALA A 161 4.64 -15.84 -10.33
C ALA A 161 4.34 -16.34 -8.90
N LEU A 162 5.02 -15.78 -7.89
CA LEU A 162 4.74 -16.09 -6.49
C LEU A 162 3.28 -15.76 -6.12
N SER A 163 2.80 -14.58 -6.52
CA SER A 163 1.42 -14.14 -6.32
C SER A 163 0.40 -15.13 -6.92
N LYS A 164 0.66 -15.64 -8.14
CA LYS A 164 -0.18 -16.69 -8.77
C LYS A 164 -0.22 -17.98 -7.95
N GLU A 165 0.93 -18.41 -7.42
CA GLU A 165 0.99 -19.61 -6.58
C GLU A 165 0.17 -19.43 -5.30
N ILE A 166 0.19 -18.24 -4.68
CA ILE A 166 -0.63 -17.92 -3.51
C ILE A 166 -2.11 -17.97 -3.81
N ILE A 167 -2.54 -17.32 -4.89
CA ILE A 167 -3.94 -17.32 -5.34
C ILE A 167 -4.43 -18.76 -5.55
N LYS A 168 -3.62 -19.59 -6.22
CA LYS A 168 -3.93 -21.01 -6.43
C LYS A 168 -3.95 -21.81 -5.11
N LYS A 169 -2.99 -21.58 -4.22
CA LYS A 169 -2.93 -22.24 -2.90
C LYS A 169 -4.18 -21.96 -2.06
N LEU A 170 -4.73 -20.75 -2.17
CA LEU A 170 -5.97 -20.33 -1.53
C LEU A 170 -7.24 -20.74 -2.30
N ARG A 171 -7.09 -21.36 -3.49
CA ARG A 171 -8.17 -21.78 -4.40
C ARG A 171 -9.02 -20.61 -4.92
N LEU A 172 -8.36 -19.50 -5.24
CA LEU A 172 -8.98 -18.27 -5.74
C LEU A 172 -8.69 -18.03 -7.23
N ASP A 173 -8.02 -18.97 -7.91
CA ASP A 173 -7.57 -18.85 -9.31
C ASP A 173 -8.70 -18.84 -10.35
N GLN A 174 -9.94 -19.10 -9.93
CA GLN A 174 -11.13 -18.91 -10.77
C GLN A 174 -11.73 -17.50 -10.68
N HIS A 175 -11.28 -16.69 -9.71
CA HIS A 175 -11.85 -15.37 -9.38
C HIS A 175 -10.82 -14.25 -9.42
N ILE A 176 -9.55 -14.58 -9.19
CA ILE A 176 -8.45 -13.64 -9.18
C ILE A 176 -7.38 -14.14 -10.14
N ASP A 177 -7.00 -13.28 -11.09
CA ASP A 177 -5.86 -13.51 -11.97
C ASP A 177 -4.72 -12.54 -11.65
N VAL A 178 -3.53 -12.85 -12.14
CA VAL A 178 -2.34 -12.00 -12.03
C VAL A 178 -1.74 -11.82 -13.42
N VAL A 179 -1.56 -10.57 -13.83
CA VAL A 179 -0.93 -10.20 -15.10
C VAL A 179 0.45 -9.64 -14.81
N VAL A 180 1.44 -10.15 -15.54
CA VAL A 180 2.79 -9.58 -15.53
C VAL A 180 2.80 -8.36 -16.43
N GLY A 181 3.17 -7.20 -15.89
CA GLY A 181 3.24 -5.96 -16.65
C GLY A 181 3.07 -4.74 -15.76
N ASP A 182 3.04 -3.58 -16.39
CA ASP A 182 2.77 -2.32 -15.72
C ASP A 182 1.30 -1.91 -15.90
N GLU A 183 0.97 -0.71 -15.43
CA GLU A 183 -0.37 -0.15 -15.53
C GLU A 183 -0.91 -0.04 -16.96
N THR A 184 -0.07 -0.20 -18.00
CA THR A 184 -0.51 -0.16 -19.40
C THR A 184 -1.34 -1.37 -19.83
N GLN A 185 -1.35 -2.42 -19.01
CA GLN A 185 -2.19 -3.59 -19.23
C GLN A 185 -3.69 -3.27 -19.16
N LEU A 186 -4.09 -2.15 -18.53
CA LEU A 186 -5.49 -1.72 -18.47
C LEU A 186 -6.17 -1.64 -19.86
N ASN A 187 -5.43 -1.41 -20.95
CA ASN A 187 -6.01 -1.41 -22.30
C ASN A 187 -6.56 -2.77 -22.77
N ASN A 188 -6.13 -3.86 -22.14
CA ASN A 188 -6.44 -5.23 -22.56
C ASN A 188 -7.37 -5.95 -21.58
N LEU A 189 -7.84 -5.26 -20.55
CA LEU A 189 -8.61 -5.84 -19.44
C LEU A 189 -10.00 -5.20 -19.38
N ASP A 190 -10.95 -5.98 -18.89
CA ASP A 190 -12.31 -5.53 -18.58
C ASP A 190 -12.45 -5.35 -17.07
N TYR A 191 -12.92 -4.18 -16.63
CA TYR A 191 -13.00 -3.80 -15.23
C TYR A 191 -14.04 -2.71 -14.99
N ASP A 192 -14.60 -2.74 -13.78
CA ASP A 192 -15.55 -1.76 -13.28
C ASP A 192 -14.86 -0.72 -12.38
N VAL A 193 -13.76 -1.11 -11.70
CA VAL A 193 -13.00 -0.25 -10.78
C VAL A 193 -11.50 -0.46 -10.96
N VAL A 194 -10.72 0.63 -10.93
CA VAL A 194 -9.26 0.57 -10.86
C VAL A 194 -8.78 0.95 -9.47
N MET A 195 -7.87 0.16 -8.91
CA MET A 195 -7.20 0.45 -7.65
C MET A 195 -5.69 0.57 -7.84
N VAL A 196 -5.07 1.58 -7.22
CA VAL A 196 -3.63 1.82 -7.27
C VAL A 196 -3.03 1.62 -5.89
N ALA A 197 -2.07 0.68 -5.78
CA ALA A 197 -1.37 0.40 -4.54
C ALA A 197 -0.59 1.61 -4.03
N ALA A 198 -0.40 1.67 -2.71
CA ALA A 198 0.33 2.75 -2.06
C ALA A 198 1.80 2.84 -2.53
N LEU A 199 2.40 1.71 -2.91
CA LEU A 199 3.80 1.59 -3.32
C LEU A 199 3.98 1.40 -4.85
N ALA A 200 2.92 1.55 -5.66
CA ALA A 200 3.05 1.49 -7.12
C ALA A 200 3.82 2.73 -7.64
N GLU A 201 4.95 2.54 -8.32
CA GLU A 201 5.85 3.62 -8.75
C GLU A 201 6.30 3.48 -10.22
N PRO A 202 6.76 4.57 -10.86
CA PRO A 202 6.72 5.96 -10.38
C PRO A 202 5.32 6.57 -10.49
N LYS A 203 4.86 7.31 -9.45
CA LYS A 203 3.51 7.88 -9.38
C LYS A 203 3.10 8.65 -10.64
N GLU A 204 3.96 9.53 -11.16
CA GLU A 204 3.65 10.34 -12.34
C GLU A 204 3.32 9.47 -13.55
N ARG A 205 4.13 8.43 -13.82
CA ARG A 205 3.91 7.49 -14.92
C ARG A 205 2.62 6.72 -14.73
N VAL A 206 2.41 6.17 -13.52
CA VAL A 206 1.24 5.35 -13.20
C VAL A 206 -0.06 6.14 -13.44
N PHE A 207 -0.18 7.33 -12.85
CA PHE A 207 -1.40 8.12 -12.99
C PHE A 207 -1.58 8.71 -14.39
N GLU A 208 -0.49 9.05 -15.10
CA GLU A 208 -0.57 9.48 -16.49
C GLU A 208 -1.11 8.36 -17.39
N ASN A 209 -0.62 7.13 -17.22
CA ASN A 209 -1.06 5.98 -18.01
C ASN A 209 -2.49 5.56 -17.64
N VAL A 210 -2.84 5.49 -16.35
CA VAL A 210 -4.23 5.25 -15.91
C VAL A 210 -5.17 6.27 -16.56
N LYS A 211 -4.83 7.57 -16.50
CA LYS A 211 -5.65 8.64 -17.11
C LYS A 211 -5.85 8.46 -18.62
N LYS A 212 -4.81 8.03 -19.34
CA LYS A 212 -4.89 7.82 -20.79
C LYS A 212 -5.82 6.66 -21.17
N GLN A 213 -5.96 5.66 -20.29
CA GLN A 213 -6.54 4.36 -20.64
C GLN A 213 -7.96 4.18 -20.11
N ILE A 214 -8.28 4.76 -18.95
CA ILE A 214 -9.63 4.62 -18.37
C ILE A 214 -10.65 5.53 -19.07
N ASP A 215 -11.89 5.03 -19.14
CA ASP A 215 -13.06 5.84 -19.42
C ASP A 215 -13.38 6.75 -18.22
N PRO A 216 -13.85 8.01 -18.42
CA PRO A 216 -14.20 8.92 -17.33
C PRO A 216 -15.25 8.39 -16.33
N SER A 217 -16.08 7.42 -16.73
CA SER A 217 -17.05 6.77 -15.84
C SER A 217 -16.41 5.83 -14.82
N ILE A 218 -15.22 5.29 -15.11
CA ILE A 218 -14.52 4.32 -14.25
C ILE A 218 -13.98 5.02 -13.00
N PRO A 219 -14.43 4.63 -11.80
CA PRO A 219 -13.84 5.11 -10.55
C PRO A 219 -12.42 4.56 -10.36
N VAL A 220 -11.55 5.41 -9.81
CA VAL A 220 -10.21 5.01 -9.39
C VAL A 220 -10.06 5.23 -7.89
N ILE A 221 -9.62 4.21 -7.16
CA ILE A 221 -9.20 4.35 -5.76
C ILE A 221 -7.68 4.26 -5.71
N TYR A 222 -7.02 5.24 -5.10
CA TYR A 222 -5.60 5.11 -4.80
C TYR A 222 -5.34 5.22 -3.30
N ARG A 223 -4.25 4.61 -2.87
CA ARG A 223 -3.78 4.68 -1.49
C ARG A 223 -2.63 5.67 -1.38
N THR A 224 -2.67 6.52 -0.36
CA THR A 224 -1.63 7.52 -0.06
C THR A 224 -1.39 7.62 1.45
N TYR A 225 -0.47 8.48 1.85
CA TYR A 225 -0.11 8.72 3.26
C TYR A 225 -0.34 10.19 3.59
N MET A 226 -1.12 10.48 4.63
CA MET A 226 -1.44 11.86 5.04
C MET A 226 -1.12 12.11 6.51
N GLY A 227 -0.96 13.38 6.88
CA GLY A 227 -0.57 13.77 8.22
C GLY A 227 0.77 13.12 8.63
N MET A 228 0.87 12.68 9.88
CA MET A 228 2.12 12.09 10.37
C MET A 228 2.45 10.73 9.74
N ARG A 229 1.47 10.07 9.10
CA ARG A 229 1.71 8.80 8.37
C ARG A 229 2.59 9.00 7.13
N ALA A 230 2.75 10.23 6.63
CA ALA A 230 3.69 10.53 5.55
C ALA A 230 5.17 10.32 5.93
N ILE A 231 5.47 10.03 7.21
CA ILE A 231 6.78 9.50 7.62
C ILE A 231 7.07 8.13 6.99
N LEU A 232 6.03 7.31 6.76
CA LEU A 232 6.16 5.93 6.26
C LEU A 232 6.46 5.89 4.76
N TYR A 233 5.84 6.79 3.99
CA TYR A 233 6.06 6.90 2.55
C TYR A 233 5.62 8.27 2.02
N ALA A 234 6.13 8.65 0.85
CA ALA A 234 5.78 9.92 0.23
C ALA A 234 4.29 9.96 -0.19
N PRO A 235 3.59 11.08 0.04
CA PRO A 235 2.23 11.25 -0.45
C PRO A 235 2.18 11.41 -1.96
N VAL A 236 1.09 10.95 -2.58
CA VAL A 236 0.72 11.36 -3.94
C VAL A 236 0.44 12.87 -3.95
N THR A 237 1.05 13.59 -4.89
CA THR A 237 0.97 15.05 -5.00
C THR A 237 -0.15 15.51 -5.92
N GLU A 238 -0.55 16.78 -5.82
CA GLU A 238 -1.54 17.38 -6.73
C GLU A 238 -1.08 17.35 -8.20
N ASP A 239 0.23 17.48 -8.44
CA ASP A 239 0.79 17.42 -9.78
C ASP A 239 0.61 16.05 -10.44
N VAL A 240 0.77 14.97 -9.68
CA VAL A 240 0.49 13.59 -10.15
C VAL A 240 -0.99 13.42 -10.50
N LEU A 241 -1.88 14.08 -9.75
CA LEU A 241 -3.34 13.95 -9.91
C LEU A 241 -3.92 14.86 -11.00
N ARG A 242 -3.10 15.64 -11.72
CA ARG A 242 -3.61 16.54 -12.78
C ARG A 242 -4.46 15.78 -13.81
N GLY A 243 -5.69 16.27 -14.02
CA GLY A 243 -6.69 15.63 -14.90
C GLY A 243 -7.58 14.60 -14.19
N PHE A 244 -7.48 14.52 -12.86
CA PHE A 244 -8.42 13.82 -12.01
C PHE A 244 -9.06 14.78 -11.01
N LYS A 245 -10.33 14.54 -10.71
CA LYS A 245 -11.07 15.17 -9.63
C LYS A 245 -11.18 14.22 -8.45
N ILE A 246 -10.90 14.72 -7.25
CA ILE A 246 -11.17 13.99 -6.00
C ILE A 246 -12.67 14.08 -5.69
N GLU A 247 -13.33 12.91 -5.58
CA GLU A 247 -14.75 12.81 -5.23
C GLU A 247 -14.94 12.62 -3.73
N ASN A 248 -14.12 11.75 -3.11
CA ASN A 248 -14.19 11.48 -1.67
C ASN A 248 -12.86 10.90 -1.15
N MET A 249 -12.67 10.89 0.17
CA MET A 249 -11.52 10.26 0.82
C MET A 249 -11.87 9.66 2.18
N ALA A 250 -11.21 8.56 2.52
CA ALA A 250 -11.33 7.88 3.79
C ALA A 250 -10.02 7.98 4.56
N LEU A 251 -10.00 8.84 5.58
CA LEU A 251 -8.84 8.99 6.46
C LEU A 251 -8.68 7.74 7.34
N PRO A 252 -7.44 7.27 7.56
CA PRO A 252 -7.20 6.09 8.39
C PRO A 252 -7.54 6.35 9.86
N THR A 253 -8.04 5.31 10.53
CA THR A 253 -8.21 5.30 11.99
C THR A 253 -7.45 4.13 12.62
N GLY A 254 -7.16 4.25 13.92
CA GLY A 254 -6.38 3.24 14.64
C GLY A 254 -4.99 3.04 14.03
N LYS A 255 -4.66 1.79 13.71
CA LYS A 255 -3.35 1.39 13.16
C LYS A 255 -3.29 1.35 11.63
N VAL A 256 -4.38 1.70 10.93
CA VAL A 256 -4.36 1.77 9.45
C VAL A 256 -3.41 2.88 9.02
N ASN A 257 -2.56 2.63 8.02
CA ASN A 257 -1.56 3.59 7.55
C ASN A 257 -2.06 4.41 6.36
N ASN A 258 -2.76 3.78 5.42
CA ASN A 258 -3.15 4.44 4.18
C ASN A 258 -4.42 5.28 4.34
N THR A 259 -4.41 6.44 3.69
CA THR A 259 -5.63 7.13 3.27
C THR A 259 -6.02 6.58 1.90
N SER A 260 -7.29 6.18 1.75
CA SER A 260 -7.84 5.81 0.44
C SER A 260 -8.60 6.99 -0.14
N VAL A 261 -8.37 7.29 -1.41
CA VAL A 261 -8.96 8.44 -2.09
C VAL A 261 -9.64 7.97 -3.35
N LEU A 262 -10.91 8.32 -3.51
CA LEU A 262 -11.71 8.07 -4.70
C LEU A 262 -11.58 9.27 -5.63
N ILE A 263 -11.14 9.00 -6.86
CA ILE A 263 -11.00 10.00 -7.91
C ILE A 263 -11.73 9.56 -9.18
N LYS A 264 -12.05 10.55 -10.02
CA LYS A 264 -12.56 10.35 -11.37
C LYS A 264 -11.77 11.18 -12.35
N LYS A 265 -11.59 10.66 -13.57
CA LYS A 265 -10.96 11.41 -14.67
C LYS A 265 -11.86 12.59 -15.06
N GLU A 266 -11.24 13.76 -15.20
CA GLU A 266 -11.92 14.96 -15.68
C GLU A 266 -12.28 14.79 -17.16
N VAL A 267 -13.46 15.28 -17.55
CA VAL A 267 -13.97 15.26 -18.93
C VAL A 267 -13.51 16.49 -19.69
#